data_AF-A0A240E0B5-F1
#
_entry.id   AF-A0A240E0B5-F1
#
_cell.length_a   1.000
_cell.length_b   1.000
_cell.length_c   1.000
_cell.angle_alpha   90.00
_cell.angle_beta   90.00
_cell.angle_gamma   90.00
#
_symmetry.space_group_name_H-M   'P 1'
#
loop_
_entity.id
_entity.type
_entity.pdbx_description
1 polymer ?
#
loop_
_entity_poly.entity_id
_entity_poly.type
_entity_poly.pdbx_seq_one_letter_code
_entity_poly.pdbx_strand_id
1 'polypeptide(L)'
;MPMPLSGLAQTLSNSVATVQSQIVDTQNQLAAGVKTLNPGQAGVVTRLSAQASGYDQTLTNIGSAQSVIAVAQSSLTSISQILTQMQALANQASSASLSTNDRNSIQATFSNLANQVKTLGTSSSVNSNNLLNSATGITVTTGIGGAYSDNTSVSGVDIATLATTVGNLLVNSTYATPTDVTTANVKQTDTVTFAATPTTGDTVTVSGLTFTVGASAPSVTALATAFANYITGASTTSTYGTFSGASVATMQALYSGATFAAGVLTLTDAVAGTQSYTVSSATGSHVTAVAAVAATAAVNQIDAVTFSSATLSAGQTVSIDGLVFTAGNAGATGTQIATDYASYITSGTSVKGTFSGITRASMQALYATATQAGAVLTLTKAASLTGVQPAPVIIDAGATNAAAAVASLTTQLQTVSTGQSTLAASATGLTAQASANNALKTGLTNTVNSIQNIDATAMQAKLQQLNNQQSIDYYLVSQMNTEAAAILSIFR
;
A
#
# COMPACT_ATOMS: atom_id res chain seq x y z
N MET A 1 -85.04 -6.82 67.54
CA MET A 1 -85.72 -5.71 66.84
C MET A 1 -85.79 -6.09 65.38
N PRO A 2 -86.98 -6.16 64.75
CA PRO A 2 -87.10 -6.43 63.33
C PRO A 2 -86.51 -5.24 62.56
N MET A 3 -85.67 -5.48 61.57
CA MET A 3 -85.22 -4.41 60.69
C MET A 3 -86.43 -3.83 59.95
N PRO A 4 -86.58 -2.50 59.84
CA PRO A 4 -87.64 -1.91 59.03
C PRO A 4 -87.49 -2.37 57.57
N LEU A 5 -88.61 -2.65 56.89
CA LEU A 5 -88.68 -3.08 55.48
C LEU A 5 -87.81 -2.24 54.52
N SER A 6 -87.56 -0.96 54.83
CA SER A 6 -86.68 -0.09 54.04
C SER A 6 -85.19 -0.47 54.12
N GLY A 7 -84.73 -1.05 55.24
CA GLY A 7 -83.35 -1.50 55.42
C GLY A 7 -83.02 -2.75 54.60
N LEU A 8 -83.97 -3.69 54.50
CA LEU A 8 -83.84 -4.87 53.64
C LEU A 8 -83.89 -4.48 52.16
N ALA A 9 -84.79 -3.58 51.77
CA ALA A 9 -84.91 -3.11 50.38
C ALA A 9 -83.63 -2.39 49.92
N GLN A 10 -83.05 -1.54 50.77
CA GLN A 10 -81.78 -0.87 50.48
C GLN A 10 -80.63 -1.88 50.35
N THR A 11 -80.58 -2.89 51.24
CA THR A 11 -79.55 -3.93 51.20
C THR A 11 -79.65 -4.75 49.92
N LEU A 12 -80.86 -5.13 49.50
CA LEU A 12 -81.11 -5.89 48.28
C LEU A 12 -80.84 -5.06 47.01
N SER A 13 -81.21 -3.78 47.01
CA SER A 13 -80.87 -2.86 45.91
C SER A 13 -79.36 -2.68 45.75
N ASN A 14 -78.62 -2.55 46.87
CA ASN A 14 -77.16 -2.50 46.87
C ASN A 14 -76.55 -3.84 46.39
N SER A 15 -77.17 -4.98 46.72
CA SER A 15 -76.77 -6.32 46.23
C SER A 15 -76.91 -6.42 44.71
N VAL A 16 -78.08 -6.07 44.16
CA VAL A 16 -78.32 -6.08 42.70
C VAL A 16 -77.31 -5.18 41.97
N ALA A 17 -77.08 -3.97 42.47
CA ALA A 17 -76.10 -3.04 41.91
C ALA A 17 -74.67 -3.62 41.95
N THR A 18 -74.32 -4.30 43.04
CA THR A 18 -73.01 -4.96 43.20
C THR A 18 -72.85 -6.13 42.24
N VAL A 19 -73.84 -7.03 42.16
CA VAL A 19 -73.83 -8.19 41.26
C VAL A 19 -73.75 -7.73 39.80
N GLN A 20 -74.52 -6.70 39.43
CA GLN A 20 -74.51 -6.16 38.08
C GLN A 20 -73.15 -5.53 37.71
N SER A 21 -72.52 -4.80 38.64
CA SER A 21 -71.14 -4.31 38.47
C SER A 21 -70.17 -5.47 38.26
N GLN A 22 -70.26 -6.54 39.06
CA GLN A 22 -69.38 -7.70 38.93
C GLN A 22 -69.58 -8.48 37.63
N ILE A 23 -70.81 -8.55 37.11
CA ILE A 23 -71.11 -9.15 35.80
C ILE A 23 -70.41 -8.34 34.71
N VAL A 24 -70.60 -7.01 34.70
CA VAL A 24 -69.96 -6.12 33.73
C VAL A 24 -68.44 -6.23 33.80
N ASP A 25 -67.85 -6.23 35.00
CA ASP A 25 -66.40 -6.38 35.18
C ASP A 25 -65.88 -7.74 34.67
N THR A 26 -66.62 -8.81 34.91
CA THR A 26 -66.26 -10.16 34.46
C THR A 26 -66.38 -10.28 32.94
N GLN A 27 -67.43 -9.71 32.34
CA GLN A 27 -67.62 -9.65 30.89
C GLN A 27 -66.53 -8.81 30.20
N ASN A 28 -66.19 -7.65 30.76
CA ASN A 28 -65.14 -6.78 30.23
C ASN A 28 -63.78 -7.48 30.23
N GLN A 29 -63.45 -8.20 31.30
CA GLN A 29 -62.21 -8.99 31.39
C GLN A 29 -62.18 -10.16 30.41
N LEU A 30 -63.29 -10.90 30.27
CA LEU A 30 -63.41 -11.96 29.25
C LEU A 30 -63.21 -11.40 27.84
N ALA A 31 -63.85 -10.27 27.54
CA ALA A 31 -63.78 -9.64 26.23
C ALA A 31 -62.39 -9.09 25.91
N ALA A 32 -61.71 -8.52 26.90
CA ALA A 32 -60.33 -8.02 26.76
C ALA A 32 -59.28 -9.14 26.79
N GLY A 33 -59.63 -10.35 27.25
CA GLY A 33 -58.71 -11.46 27.46
C GLY A 33 -57.68 -11.24 28.58
N VAL A 34 -57.80 -10.12 29.30
CA VAL A 34 -56.88 -9.71 30.37
C VAL A 34 -57.65 -9.24 31.60
N LYS A 35 -57.05 -9.44 32.76
CA LYS A 35 -57.59 -9.09 34.06
C LYS A 35 -57.64 -7.57 34.22
N THR A 36 -58.70 -7.07 34.87
CA THR A 36 -58.76 -5.67 35.29
C THR A 36 -57.73 -5.46 36.39
N LEU A 37 -56.71 -4.65 36.11
CA LEU A 37 -55.62 -4.39 37.04
C LEU A 37 -55.90 -3.16 37.88
N ASN A 38 -55.46 -3.18 39.14
CA ASN A 38 -55.40 -1.95 39.93
C ASN A 38 -54.25 -1.05 39.42
N PRO A 39 -54.24 0.27 39.75
CA PRO A 39 -53.22 1.19 39.24
C PRO A 39 -51.76 0.76 39.52
N GLY A 40 -51.50 0.15 40.68
CA GLY A 40 -50.17 -0.35 41.03
C GLY A 40 -49.74 -1.54 40.16
N GLN A 41 -50.63 -2.51 39.96
CA GLN A 41 -50.40 -3.67 39.08
C GLN A 41 -50.23 -3.26 37.62
N ALA A 42 -51.06 -2.32 37.14
CA ALA A 42 -50.94 -1.76 35.81
C ALA A 42 -49.55 -1.11 35.61
N GLY A 43 -49.10 -0.29 36.56
CA GLY A 43 -47.77 0.32 36.51
C GLY A 43 -46.61 -0.69 36.52
N VAL A 44 -46.73 -1.79 37.28
CA VAL A 44 -45.74 -2.88 37.24
C VAL A 44 -45.71 -3.53 35.87
N VAL A 45 -46.87 -3.88 35.31
CA VAL A 45 -46.92 -4.52 33.99
C VAL A 45 -46.37 -3.60 32.90
N THR A 46 -46.76 -2.32 32.89
CA THR A 46 -46.19 -1.34 31.94
C THR A 46 -44.67 -1.31 32.01
N ARG A 47 -44.09 -1.30 33.22
CA ARG A 47 -42.63 -1.30 33.41
C ARG A 47 -41.98 -2.60 32.92
N LEU A 48 -42.52 -3.77 33.30
CA LEU A 48 -41.95 -5.06 32.90
C LEU A 48 -42.06 -5.29 31.38
N SER A 49 -43.17 -4.89 30.76
CA SER A 49 -43.34 -4.91 29.31
C SER A 49 -42.35 -3.98 28.61
N ALA A 50 -42.12 -2.77 29.14
CA ALA A 50 -41.11 -1.86 28.61
C ALA A 50 -39.68 -2.45 28.69
N GLN A 51 -39.35 -3.13 29.80
CA GLN A 51 -38.08 -3.84 29.94
C GLN A 51 -37.94 -4.99 28.93
N ALA A 52 -39.00 -5.78 28.72
CA ALA A 52 -39.00 -6.85 27.73
C ALA A 52 -38.77 -6.31 26.30
N SER A 53 -39.42 -5.21 25.93
CA SER A 53 -39.17 -4.52 24.66
C SER A 53 -37.76 -3.93 24.57
N GLY A 54 -37.19 -3.47 25.69
CA GLY A 54 -35.78 -3.07 25.75
C GLY A 54 -34.84 -4.22 25.39
N TYR A 55 -35.12 -5.43 25.89
CA TYR A 55 -34.32 -6.61 25.55
C TYR A 55 -34.45 -7.00 24.07
N ASP A 56 -35.62 -6.82 23.44
CA ASP A 56 -35.76 -7.01 21.99
C ASP A 56 -34.81 -6.13 21.17
N GLN A 57 -34.67 -4.87 21.58
CA GLN A 57 -33.71 -3.97 20.94
C GLN A 57 -32.27 -4.44 21.16
N THR A 58 -31.90 -4.85 22.39
CA THR A 58 -30.55 -5.36 22.64
C THR A 58 -30.23 -6.62 21.84
N LEU A 59 -31.19 -7.54 21.65
CA LEU A 59 -31.02 -8.73 20.82
C LEU A 59 -30.77 -8.36 19.36
N THR A 60 -31.49 -7.35 18.85
CA THR A 60 -31.28 -6.82 17.49
C THR A 60 -29.89 -6.18 17.33
N ASN A 61 -29.45 -5.43 18.35
CA ASN A 61 -28.11 -4.82 18.38
C ASN A 61 -27.03 -5.91 18.38
N ILE A 62 -27.20 -6.97 19.18
CA ILE A 62 -26.28 -8.11 19.23
C ILE A 62 -26.21 -8.83 17.89
N GLY A 63 -27.35 -9.14 17.26
CA GLY A 63 -27.38 -9.79 15.94
C GLY A 63 -26.70 -8.95 14.84
N SER A 64 -26.88 -7.63 14.89
CA SER A 64 -26.18 -6.70 14.00
C SER A 64 -24.66 -6.74 14.22
N ALA A 65 -24.21 -6.73 15.48
CA ALA A 65 -22.79 -6.85 15.80
C ALA A 65 -22.19 -8.19 15.38
N GLN A 66 -22.92 -9.30 15.56
CA GLN A 66 -22.50 -10.61 15.08
C GLN A 66 -22.33 -10.64 13.55
N SER A 67 -23.20 -9.93 12.81
CA SER A 67 -23.08 -9.80 11.36
C SER A 67 -21.81 -9.05 10.95
N VAL A 68 -21.46 -7.97 11.66
CA VAL A 68 -20.20 -7.23 11.44
C VAL A 68 -19.00 -8.15 11.72
N ILE A 69 -19.02 -8.91 12.81
CA ILE A 69 -17.96 -9.86 13.16
C ILE A 69 -17.81 -10.96 12.10
N ALA A 70 -18.91 -11.50 11.58
CA ALA A 70 -18.88 -12.56 10.58
C ALA A 70 -18.24 -12.10 9.25
N VAL A 71 -18.56 -10.88 8.81
CA VAL A 71 -17.92 -10.28 7.61
C VAL A 71 -16.43 -10.01 7.86
N ALA A 72 -16.07 -9.53 9.06
CA ALA A 72 -14.68 -9.32 9.44
C ALA A 72 -13.88 -10.65 9.45
N GLN A 73 -14.41 -11.73 10.05
CA GLN A 73 -13.77 -13.05 10.06
C GLN A 73 -13.60 -13.64 8.65
N SER A 74 -14.62 -13.52 7.80
CA SER A 74 -14.53 -13.97 6.41
C SER A 74 -13.42 -13.23 5.65
N SER A 75 -13.32 -11.92 5.88
CA SER A 75 -12.31 -11.08 5.24
C SER A 75 -10.91 -11.35 5.77
N LEU A 76 -10.74 -11.58 7.08
CA LEU A 76 -9.46 -12.02 7.66
C LEU A 76 -9.01 -13.37 7.10
N THR A 77 -9.94 -14.27 6.80
CA THR A 77 -9.63 -15.55 6.14
C THR A 77 -9.06 -15.33 4.74
N SER A 78 -9.70 -14.46 3.93
CA SER A 78 -9.19 -14.08 2.61
C SER A 78 -7.83 -13.37 2.70
N ILE A 79 -7.67 -12.45 3.67
CA ILE A 79 -6.39 -11.77 3.92
C ILE A 79 -5.30 -12.78 4.27
N SER A 80 -5.57 -13.75 5.15
CA SER A 80 -4.61 -14.81 5.51
C SER A 80 -4.17 -15.62 4.28
N GLN A 81 -5.10 -15.96 3.38
CA GLN A 81 -4.80 -16.66 2.13
C GLN A 81 -3.92 -15.81 1.20
N ILE A 82 -4.22 -14.51 1.08
CA ILE A 82 -3.41 -13.58 0.27
C ILE A 82 -2.00 -13.44 0.86
N LEU A 83 -1.87 -13.25 2.18
CA LEU A 83 -0.56 -13.15 2.84
C LEU A 83 0.28 -14.43 2.65
N THR A 84 -0.37 -15.60 2.62
CA THR A 84 0.31 -16.87 2.32
C THR A 84 0.79 -16.92 0.86
N GLN A 85 0.00 -16.44 -0.09
CA GLN A 85 0.44 -16.30 -1.50
C GLN A 85 1.60 -15.31 -1.64
N MET A 86 1.54 -14.17 -0.93
CA MET A 86 2.64 -13.21 -0.87
C MET A 86 3.91 -13.83 -0.30
N GLN A 87 3.80 -14.69 0.71
CA GLN A 87 4.93 -15.41 1.28
C GLN A 87 5.54 -16.39 0.27
N ALA A 88 4.71 -17.09 -0.51
CA ALA A 88 5.18 -17.97 -1.58
C ALA A 88 5.92 -17.18 -2.68
N LEU A 89 5.40 -16.01 -3.07
CA LEU A 89 6.08 -15.12 -4.02
C LEU A 89 7.38 -14.56 -3.48
N ALA A 90 7.43 -14.17 -2.19
CA ALA A 90 8.66 -13.75 -1.54
C ALA A 90 9.69 -14.89 -1.54
N ASN A 91 9.31 -16.10 -1.15
CA ASN A 91 10.17 -17.28 -1.23
C ASN A 91 10.65 -17.56 -2.67
N GLN A 92 9.77 -17.41 -3.67
CA GLN A 92 10.16 -17.55 -5.08
C GLN A 92 11.20 -16.49 -5.48
N ALA A 93 10.97 -15.22 -5.11
CA ALA A 93 11.89 -14.12 -5.36
C ALA A 93 13.24 -14.29 -4.64
N SER A 94 13.28 -15.11 -3.57
CA SER A 94 14.50 -15.44 -2.84
C SER A 94 15.49 -16.29 -3.65
N SER A 95 15.04 -16.94 -4.72
CA SER A 95 15.90 -17.80 -5.54
C SER A 95 17.03 -17.01 -6.21
N ALA A 96 18.26 -17.50 -6.03
CA ALA A 96 19.47 -16.92 -6.62
C ALA A 96 19.53 -17.06 -8.16
N SER A 97 18.73 -17.97 -8.75
CA SER A 97 18.73 -18.24 -10.19
C SER A 97 17.82 -17.33 -11.01
N LEU A 98 17.02 -16.46 -10.38
CA LEU A 98 16.10 -15.56 -11.07
C LEU A 98 16.79 -14.28 -11.55
N SER A 99 16.41 -13.81 -12.75
CA SER A 99 16.87 -12.52 -13.27
C SER A 99 16.19 -11.34 -12.56
N THR A 100 16.76 -10.14 -12.71
CA THR A 100 16.17 -8.91 -12.18
C THR A 100 14.78 -8.61 -12.75
N ASN A 101 14.57 -8.91 -14.04
CA ASN A 101 13.27 -8.72 -14.71
C ASN A 101 12.20 -9.67 -14.14
N ASP A 102 12.58 -10.92 -13.85
CA ASP A 102 11.67 -11.89 -13.22
C ASP A 102 11.30 -11.45 -11.80
N ARG A 103 12.29 -10.97 -11.02
CA ARG A 103 12.05 -10.44 -9.68
C ARG A 103 11.17 -9.18 -9.68
N ASN A 104 11.31 -8.30 -10.67
CA ASN A 104 10.42 -7.15 -10.84
C ASN A 104 8.99 -7.56 -11.19
N SER A 105 8.81 -8.60 -12.00
CA SER A 105 7.49 -9.15 -12.33
C SER A 105 6.83 -9.78 -11.09
N ILE A 106 7.61 -10.49 -10.27
CA ILE A 106 7.14 -11.02 -8.98
C ILE A 106 6.76 -9.89 -8.02
N GLN A 107 7.57 -8.82 -7.93
CA GLN A 107 7.25 -7.64 -7.12
C GLN A 107 5.96 -6.97 -7.57
N ALA A 108 5.72 -6.83 -8.88
CA ALA A 108 4.48 -6.25 -9.37
C ALA A 108 3.24 -7.06 -8.91
N THR A 109 3.31 -8.38 -9.02
CA THR A 109 2.27 -9.29 -8.50
C THR A 109 2.14 -9.16 -6.98
N PHE A 110 3.26 -9.12 -6.25
CA PHE A 110 3.29 -8.94 -4.80
C PHE A 110 2.60 -7.63 -4.38
N SER A 111 2.91 -6.51 -5.04
CA SER A 111 2.28 -5.20 -4.77
C SER A 111 0.78 -5.21 -5.08
N ASN A 112 0.34 -5.92 -6.12
CA ASN A 112 -1.08 -6.10 -6.39
C ASN A 112 -1.79 -6.87 -5.28
N LEU A 113 -1.18 -7.93 -4.74
CA LEU A 113 -1.71 -8.66 -3.59
C LEU A 113 -1.75 -7.79 -2.33
N ALA A 114 -0.72 -6.97 -2.07
CA ALA A 114 -0.73 -6.01 -0.96
C ALA A 114 -1.89 -5.01 -1.08
N ASN A 115 -2.17 -4.52 -2.29
CA ASN A 115 -3.32 -3.66 -2.56
C ASN A 115 -4.66 -4.37 -2.35
N GLN A 116 -4.75 -5.67 -2.65
CA GLN A 116 -5.94 -6.46 -2.32
C GLN A 116 -6.15 -6.59 -0.81
N VAL A 117 -5.07 -6.82 -0.04
CA VAL A 117 -5.13 -6.82 1.44
C VAL A 117 -5.64 -5.48 1.96
N LYS A 118 -5.11 -4.36 1.45
CA LYS A 118 -5.59 -3.01 1.78
C LYS A 118 -7.07 -2.83 1.47
N THR A 119 -7.48 -3.24 0.27
CA THR A 119 -8.86 -3.12 -0.19
C THR A 119 -9.81 -3.86 0.74
N LEU A 120 -9.54 -5.14 1.02
CA LEU A 120 -10.32 -5.95 1.96
C LEU A 120 -10.39 -5.32 3.35
N GLY A 121 -9.25 -4.87 3.90
CA GLY A 121 -9.24 -4.20 5.21
C GLY A 121 -10.15 -2.97 5.26
N THR A 122 -10.27 -2.21 4.16
CA THR A 122 -11.10 -1.01 4.09
C THR A 122 -12.56 -1.25 3.70
N SER A 123 -12.86 -2.26 2.88
CA SER A 123 -14.19 -2.49 2.31
C SER A 123 -15.06 -3.46 3.12
N SER A 124 -14.48 -4.24 4.02
CA SER A 124 -15.17 -5.23 4.87
C SER A 124 -16.01 -4.58 5.97
N SER A 125 -17.11 -3.96 5.56
CA SER A 125 -18.03 -3.24 6.44
C SER A 125 -19.46 -3.75 6.35
N VAL A 126 -20.19 -3.63 7.45
CA VAL A 126 -21.64 -3.87 7.52
C VAL A 126 -22.27 -2.63 8.12
N ASN A 127 -23.20 -2.01 7.39
CA ASN A 127 -23.83 -0.74 7.80
C ASN A 127 -22.82 0.34 8.19
N SER A 128 -21.74 0.47 7.40
CA SER A 128 -20.60 1.39 7.64
C SER A 128 -19.74 1.08 8.87
N ASN A 129 -20.01 0.00 9.61
CA ASN A 129 -19.13 -0.47 10.68
C ASN A 129 -18.08 -1.44 10.11
N ASN A 130 -16.80 -1.17 10.37
CA ASN A 130 -15.68 -1.99 9.93
C ASN A 130 -14.79 -2.31 11.14
N LEU A 131 -14.51 -3.59 11.37
CA LEU A 131 -13.66 -4.07 12.48
C LEU A 131 -12.19 -4.27 12.07
N LEU A 132 -11.84 -4.04 10.81
CA LEU A 132 -10.53 -4.30 10.22
C LEU A 132 -9.73 -3.03 9.90
N ASN A 133 -10.35 -1.85 9.93
CA ASN A 133 -9.68 -0.61 9.54
C ASN A 133 -8.78 -0.01 10.65
N SER A 134 -8.93 -0.48 11.89
CA SER A 134 -8.26 0.06 13.07
C SER A 134 -8.36 -0.92 14.24
N ALA A 135 -7.53 -0.71 15.27
CA ALA A 135 -7.66 -1.45 16.53
C ALA A 135 -8.92 -1.04 17.32
N THR A 136 -9.51 0.12 17.01
CA THR A 136 -10.79 0.53 17.57
C THR A 136 -11.90 -0.30 16.93
N GLY A 137 -12.62 -1.08 17.73
CA GLY A 137 -13.75 -1.85 17.23
C GLY A 137 -15.08 -1.14 17.50
N ILE A 138 -16.13 -1.91 17.80
CA ILE A 138 -17.47 -1.39 18.03
C ILE A 138 -17.88 -1.57 19.48
N THR A 139 -18.79 -0.70 19.92
CA THR A 139 -19.46 -0.84 21.22
C THR A 139 -20.90 -1.26 20.97
N VAL A 140 -21.30 -2.37 21.58
CA VAL A 140 -22.62 -2.97 21.39
C VAL A 140 -23.41 -2.77 22.68
N THR A 141 -24.57 -2.11 22.61
CA THR A 141 -25.47 -2.04 23.76
C THR A 141 -26.18 -3.37 23.95
N THR A 142 -25.77 -4.06 25.00
CA THR A 142 -26.19 -5.41 25.37
C THR A 142 -27.09 -5.46 26.61
N GLY A 143 -27.36 -4.33 27.27
CA GLY A 143 -28.28 -4.21 28.40
C GLY A 143 -29.28 -3.08 28.23
N ILE A 144 -30.20 -2.96 29.19
CA ILE A 144 -31.36 -2.04 29.13
C ILE A 144 -31.30 -0.91 30.17
N GLY A 145 -30.27 -0.87 31.03
CA GLY A 145 -30.13 0.11 32.11
C GLY A 145 -29.61 1.49 31.68
N GLY A 146 -29.12 1.61 30.45
CA GLY A 146 -28.57 2.86 29.90
C GLY A 146 -27.21 3.26 30.50
N ALA A 147 -26.57 2.38 31.29
CA ALA A 147 -25.26 2.62 31.87
C ALA A 147 -24.15 2.07 30.97
N TYR A 148 -22.91 2.55 31.15
CA TYR A 148 -21.74 2.00 30.42
C TYR A 148 -21.54 0.49 30.64
N SER A 149 -21.94 -0.04 31.80
CA SER A 149 -21.90 -1.48 32.10
C SER A 149 -22.86 -2.33 31.25
N ASP A 150 -23.82 -1.70 30.56
CA ASP A 150 -24.72 -2.37 29.63
C ASP A 150 -24.09 -2.57 28.25
N ASN A 151 -22.88 -2.05 28.02
CA ASN A 151 -22.22 -2.13 26.74
C ASN A 151 -21.12 -3.19 26.74
N THR A 152 -21.07 -3.97 25.67
CA THR A 152 -19.97 -4.90 25.37
C THR A 152 -19.10 -4.32 24.27
N SER A 153 -17.79 -4.22 24.52
CA SER A 153 -16.83 -3.80 23.50
C SER A 153 -16.36 -5.00 22.70
N VAL A 154 -16.34 -4.86 21.38
CA VAL A 154 -15.70 -5.78 20.45
C VAL A 154 -14.47 -5.06 19.92
N SER A 155 -13.29 -5.63 20.12
CA SER A 155 -12.05 -5.04 19.62
C SER A 155 -11.91 -5.20 18.11
N GLY A 156 -11.35 -4.19 17.46
CA GLY A 156 -10.98 -4.26 16.05
C GLY A 156 -9.62 -4.92 15.85
N VAL A 157 -9.27 -5.16 14.59
CA VAL A 157 -7.97 -5.65 14.14
C VAL A 157 -7.41 -4.62 13.19
N ASP A 158 -6.19 -4.12 13.45
CA ASP A 158 -5.60 -3.05 12.63
C ASP A 158 -4.98 -3.60 11.34
N ILE A 159 -5.83 -3.90 10.35
CA ILE A 159 -5.37 -4.29 9.01
C ILE A 159 -4.85 -3.09 8.23
N ALA A 160 -5.17 -1.85 8.60
CA ALA A 160 -4.66 -0.66 7.92
C ALA A 160 -3.14 -0.51 8.11
N THR A 161 -2.66 -0.64 9.34
CA THR A 161 -1.21 -0.66 9.65
C THR A 161 -0.53 -1.88 9.04
N LEU A 162 -1.19 -3.05 9.08
CA LEU A 162 -0.69 -4.26 8.44
C LEU A 162 -0.52 -4.08 6.93
N ALA A 163 -1.53 -3.55 6.25
CA ALA A 163 -1.52 -3.33 4.81
C ALA A 163 -0.45 -2.31 4.40
N THR A 164 -0.22 -1.27 5.21
CA THR A 164 0.89 -0.33 5.00
C THR A 164 2.24 -1.03 5.13
N THR A 165 2.41 -1.84 6.17
CA THR A 165 3.64 -2.62 6.40
C THR A 165 3.92 -3.55 5.22
N VAL A 166 2.92 -4.32 4.80
CA VAL A 166 3.02 -5.29 3.71
C VAL A 166 3.18 -4.60 2.34
N GLY A 167 2.52 -3.47 2.12
CA GLY A 167 2.67 -2.67 0.90
C GLY A 167 4.04 -2.02 0.73
N ASN A 168 4.76 -1.81 1.83
CA ASN A 168 6.13 -1.31 1.82
C ASN A 168 7.18 -2.43 1.71
N LEU A 169 6.78 -3.70 1.74
CA LEU A 169 7.71 -4.82 1.57
C LEU A 169 8.18 -4.89 0.11
N LEU A 170 9.49 -4.99 -0.03
CA LEU A 170 10.16 -5.25 -1.29
C LEU A 170 10.66 -6.69 -1.29
N VAL A 171 10.42 -7.39 -2.39
CA VAL A 171 10.92 -8.73 -2.71
C VAL A 171 11.85 -8.69 -3.93
N ASN A 172 12.04 -7.53 -4.55
CA ASN A 172 13.01 -7.28 -5.61
C ASN A 172 14.28 -6.57 -5.10
N SER A 173 15.20 -6.32 -6.02
CA SER A 173 16.41 -5.52 -5.85
C SER A 173 16.03 -4.03 -5.97
N THR A 174 16.24 -3.23 -4.93
CA THR A 174 16.01 -1.77 -4.96
C THR A 174 17.24 -1.03 -4.44
N TYR A 175 18.34 -1.07 -5.17
CA TYR A 175 19.37 -0.04 -5.05
C TYR A 175 19.90 0.32 -6.44
N ALA A 176 19.57 1.55 -6.85
CA ALA A 176 20.07 2.33 -7.99
C ALA A 176 19.63 1.94 -9.42
N THR A 177 19.11 2.95 -10.14
CA THR A 177 19.28 3.09 -11.58
C THR A 177 20.59 3.85 -11.82
N PRO A 178 21.60 3.25 -12.46
CA PRO A 178 22.75 4.01 -12.94
C PRO A 178 22.24 5.11 -13.87
N THR A 179 22.58 6.37 -13.59
CA THR A 179 22.42 7.45 -14.56
C THR A 179 23.75 7.64 -15.25
N ASP A 180 23.78 7.25 -16.52
CA ASP A 180 24.92 7.47 -17.40
C ASP A 180 25.01 8.97 -17.68
N VAL A 181 26.03 9.65 -17.13
CA VAL A 181 26.35 11.01 -17.55
C VAL A 181 27.38 10.90 -18.66
N THR A 182 26.88 10.53 -19.85
CA THR A 182 27.70 10.46 -21.06
C THR A 182 28.08 11.89 -21.48
N THR A 183 29.17 12.41 -20.93
CA THR A 183 29.91 13.44 -21.65
C THR A 183 30.70 12.68 -22.72
N ALA A 184 30.22 12.72 -23.96
CA ALA A 184 30.92 12.09 -25.08
C ALA A 184 32.37 12.61 -25.10
N ASN A 185 33.32 11.69 -25.22
CA ASN A 185 34.72 12.07 -25.39
C ASN A 185 34.85 12.74 -26.77
N VAL A 186 34.84 14.08 -26.81
CA VAL A 186 34.82 14.82 -28.08
C VAL A 186 36.22 14.74 -28.69
N LYS A 187 36.31 14.16 -29.88
CA LYS A 187 37.54 14.14 -30.69
C LYS A 187 37.91 15.59 -31.04
N GLN A 188 39.15 15.99 -30.79
CA GLN A 188 39.65 17.29 -31.17
C GLN A 188 39.57 17.46 -32.70
N THR A 189 39.30 18.68 -33.16
CA THR A 189 39.41 19.03 -34.58
C THR A 189 40.52 20.03 -34.79
N ASP A 190 41.47 19.69 -35.64
CA ASP A 190 42.51 20.59 -36.11
C ASP A 190 42.09 21.22 -37.43
N THR A 191 42.33 22.52 -37.58
CA THR A 191 42.04 23.24 -38.81
C THR A 191 43.33 23.65 -39.49
N VAL A 192 43.42 23.40 -40.80
CA VAL A 192 44.51 23.80 -41.68
C VAL A 192 43.96 24.72 -42.76
N THR A 193 44.46 25.96 -42.81
CA THR A 193 44.09 26.93 -43.84
C THR A 193 45.19 27.05 -44.89
N PHE A 194 44.83 26.77 -46.13
CA PHE A 194 45.71 26.96 -47.29
C PHE A 194 45.55 28.39 -47.81
N ALA A 195 46.62 29.18 -47.74
CA ALA A 195 46.55 30.64 -47.89
C ALA A 195 46.80 31.15 -49.32
N ALA A 196 47.37 30.32 -50.20
CA ALA A 196 47.64 30.67 -51.59
C ALA A 196 47.59 29.43 -52.49
N THR A 197 47.23 29.63 -53.76
CA THR A 197 47.30 28.58 -54.78
C THR A 197 48.77 28.18 -55.01
N PRO A 198 49.13 26.90 -54.84
CA PRO A 198 50.51 26.48 -55.09
C PRO A 198 50.80 26.40 -56.59
N THR A 199 52.06 26.55 -56.96
CA THR A 199 52.55 26.48 -58.34
C THR A 199 53.27 25.15 -58.60
N THR A 200 53.58 24.86 -59.86
CA THR A 200 54.25 23.61 -60.24
C THR A 200 55.61 23.47 -59.54
N GLY A 201 55.81 22.32 -58.89
CA GLY A 201 57.01 22.03 -58.10
C GLY A 201 56.90 22.39 -56.62
N ASP A 202 55.90 23.15 -56.20
CA ASP A 202 55.70 23.48 -54.79
C ASP A 202 55.30 22.23 -53.98
N THR A 203 55.68 22.22 -52.70
CA THR A 203 55.36 21.14 -51.77
C THR A 203 54.55 21.63 -50.60
N VAL A 204 53.54 20.87 -50.18
CA VAL A 204 52.71 21.18 -49.02
C VAL A 204 52.72 20.00 -48.08
N THR A 205 53.01 20.21 -46.79
CA THR A 205 53.09 19.11 -45.80
C THR A 205 52.10 19.32 -44.66
N VAL A 206 51.30 18.30 -44.36
CA VAL A 206 50.33 18.27 -43.26
C VAL A 206 50.59 17.01 -42.43
N SER A 207 51.00 17.18 -41.18
CA SER A 207 51.22 16.08 -40.21
C SER A 207 52.08 14.92 -40.75
N GLY A 208 53.14 15.25 -41.50
CA GLY A 208 54.08 14.30 -42.10
C GLY A 208 53.69 13.75 -43.47
N LEU A 209 52.50 14.07 -43.98
CA LEU A 209 52.09 13.80 -45.37
C LEU A 209 52.45 14.98 -46.27
N THR A 210 53.27 14.75 -47.28
CA THR A 210 53.72 15.79 -48.24
C THR A 210 53.09 15.58 -49.61
N PHE A 211 52.49 16.64 -50.15
CA PHE A 211 52.00 16.71 -51.53
C PHE A 211 52.92 17.57 -52.39
N THR A 212 53.38 17.04 -53.52
CA THR A 212 54.21 17.76 -54.49
C THR A 212 53.39 18.07 -55.74
N VAL A 213 53.28 19.36 -56.10
CA VAL A 213 52.47 19.81 -57.24
C VAL A 213 53.12 19.44 -58.57
N GLY A 214 52.35 18.76 -59.43
CA GLY A 214 52.75 18.35 -60.77
C GLY A 214 52.60 19.46 -61.83
N ALA A 215 52.56 19.06 -63.10
CA ALA A 215 52.52 19.98 -64.24
C ALA A 215 51.24 20.84 -64.34
N SER A 216 50.18 20.49 -63.59
CA SER A 216 48.93 21.26 -63.52
C SER A 216 48.67 21.68 -62.08
N ALA A 217 48.82 22.98 -61.80
CA ALA A 217 48.61 23.54 -60.47
C ALA A 217 47.16 23.37 -59.99
N PRO A 218 46.90 22.78 -58.81
CA PRO A 218 45.56 22.66 -58.26
C PRO A 218 45.06 24.00 -57.73
N SER A 219 43.74 24.22 -57.77
CA SER A 219 43.13 25.24 -56.90
C SER A 219 43.29 24.84 -55.43
N VAL A 220 43.18 25.81 -54.53
CA VAL A 220 43.23 25.57 -53.08
C VAL A 220 42.21 24.51 -52.64
N THR A 221 41.01 24.53 -53.21
CA THR A 221 39.96 23.54 -52.98
C THR A 221 40.35 22.14 -53.47
N ALA A 222 40.94 22.05 -54.67
CA ALA A 222 41.36 20.77 -55.24
C ALA A 222 42.51 20.15 -54.44
N LEU A 223 43.45 20.96 -53.96
CA LEU A 223 44.53 20.53 -53.09
C LEU A 223 44.01 20.00 -51.76
N ALA A 224 43.14 20.75 -51.09
CA ALA A 224 42.57 20.33 -49.80
C ALA A 224 41.72 19.07 -49.92
N THR A 225 40.98 18.93 -51.03
CA THR A 225 40.22 17.71 -51.36
C THR A 225 41.16 16.52 -51.55
N ALA A 226 42.31 16.71 -52.21
CA ALA A 226 43.31 15.66 -52.36
C ALA A 226 43.85 15.20 -51.00
N PHE A 227 44.15 16.13 -50.08
CA PHE A 227 44.58 15.80 -48.70
C PHE A 227 43.48 15.04 -47.94
N ALA A 228 42.24 15.51 -47.99
CA ALA A 228 41.12 14.84 -47.33
C ALA A 228 40.91 13.42 -47.86
N ASN A 229 40.99 13.22 -49.18
CA ASN A 229 40.85 11.90 -49.81
C ASN A 229 42.00 10.96 -49.45
N TYR A 230 43.23 11.46 -49.35
CA TYR A 230 44.37 10.63 -48.94
C TYR A 230 44.25 10.21 -47.47
N ILE A 231 43.94 11.15 -46.58
CA ILE A 231 43.83 10.90 -45.13
C ILE A 231 42.69 9.92 -44.83
N THR A 232 41.54 10.06 -45.49
CA THR A 232 40.40 9.13 -45.35
C THR A 232 40.58 7.81 -46.09
N GLY A 233 41.64 7.67 -46.91
CA GLY A 233 41.86 6.51 -47.76
C GLY A 233 40.92 6.41 -48.96
N ALA A 234 40.10 7.42 -49.23
CA ALA A 234 39.20 7.46 -50.39
C ALA A 234 39.94 7.48 -51.74
N SER A 235 41.11 8.12 -51.79
CA SER A 235 42.03 8.04 -52.93
C SER A 235 43.45 8.35 -52.49
N THR A 236 44.41 7.52 -52.88
CA THR A 236 45.84 7.74 -52.61
C THR A 236 46.56 8.48 -53.73
N THR A 237 45.88 8.73 -54.84
CA THR A 237 46.40 9.39 -56.04
C THR A 237 45.67 10.70 -56.34
N SER A 238 46.35 11.64 -57.00
CA SER A 238 45.79 12.92 -57.45
C SER A 238 46.27 13.24 -58.86
N THR A 239 45.40 13.83 -59.67
CA THR A 239 45.75 14.31 -61.03
C THR A 239 46.69 15.53 -60.99
N TYR A 240 46.74 16.23 -59.85
CA TYR A 240 47.47 17.50 -59.71
C TYR A 240 48.88 17.35 -59.09
N GLY A 241 49.27 16.14 -58.68
CA GLY A 241 50.53 15.94 -57.95
C GLY A 241 50.61 14.59 -57.23
N THR A 242 51.70 14.38 -56.50
CA THR A 242 52.02 13.10 -55.83
C THR A 242 52.12 13.26 -54.32
N PHE A 243 51.66 12.24 -53.59
CA PHE A 243 51.80 12.16 -52.13
C PHE A 243 53.03 11.35 -51.74
N SER A 244 53.72 11.77 -50.68
CA SER A 244 54.88 11.10 -50.08
C SER A 244 54.94 11.37 -48.56
N GLY A 245 55.81 10.66 -47.84
CA GLY A 245 55.91 10.78 -46.38
C GLY A 245 54.98 9.79 -45.65
N ALA A 246 54.09 10.29 -44.79
CA ALA A 246 53.20 9.46 -43.98
C ALA A 246 52.26 8.58 -44.83
N SER A 247 52.17 7.30 -44.48
CA SER A 247 51.24 6.37 -45.14
C SER A 247 49.79 6.63 -44.72
N VAL A 248 48.82 6.18 -45.52
CA VAL A 248 47.39 6.24 -45.16
C VAL A 248 47.12 5.62 -43.79
N ALA A 249 47.75 4.48 -43.45
CA ALA A 249 47.61 3.85 -42.14
C ALA A 249 48.16 4.74 -41.00
N THR A 250 49.28 5.43 -41.25
CA THR A 250 49.85 6.40 -40.30
C THR A 250 48.93 7.60 -40.13
N MET A 251 48.34 8.09 -41.22
CA MET A 251 47.39 9.21 -41.18
C MET A 251 46.08 8.85 -40.50
N GLN A 252 45.54 7.65 -40.72
CA GLN A 252 44.32 7.19 -40.05
C GLN A 252 44.52 6.84 -38.56
N ALA A 253 45.76 6.51 -38.17
CA ALA A 253 46.12 6.38 -36.76
C ALA A 253 46.16 7.73 -36.02
N LEU A 254 46.38 8.83 -36.76
CA LEU A 254 46.38 10.19 -36.23
C LEU A 254 45.00 10.84 -36.31
N TYR A 255 44.30 10.67 -37.44
CA TYR A 255 43.02 11.31 -37.73
C TYR A 255 41.95 10.30 -38.14
N SER A 256 40.79 10.35 -37.48
CA SER A 256 39.61 9.55 -37.83
C SER A 256 38.74 10.16 -38.93
N GLY A 257 39.00 11.40 -39.33
CA GLY A 257 38.29 12.05 -40.42
C GLY A 257 39.02 13.28 -40.96
N ALA A 258 38.75 13.63 -42.21
CA ALA A 258 39.23 14.84 -42.85
C ALA A 258 38.15 15.40 -43.77
N THR A 259 37.80 16.67 -43.61
CA THR A 259 36.76 17.35 -44.39
C THR A 259 37.22 18.72 -44.83
N PHE A 260 36.78 19.18 -46.00
CA PHE A 260 37.10 20.51 -46.51
C PHE A 260 35.83 21.30 -46.77
N ALA A 261 35.71 22.48 -46.17
CA ALA A 261 34.62 23.42 -46.38
C ALA A 261 35.12 24.86 -46.22
N ALA A 262 34.59 25.78 -47.04
CA ALA A 262 34.82 27.22 -46.94
C ALA A 262 36.32 27.64 -46.82
N GLY A 263 37.24 26.91 -47.48
CA GLY A 263 38.67 27.24 -47.49
C GLY A 263 39.49 26.63 -46.34
N VAL A 264 38.88 25.82 -45.48
CA VAL A 264 39.51 25.21 -44.30
C VAL A 264 39.44 23.69 -44.37
N LEU A 265 40.59 23.02 -44.24
CA LEU A 265 40.67 21.57 -44.05
C LEU A 265 40.58 21.28 -42.55
N THR A 266 39.54 20.56 -42.16
CA THR A 266 39.30 20.15 -40.77
C THR A 266 39.64 18.67 -40.63
N LEU A 267 40.58 18.36 -39.74
CA LEU A 267 41.03 17.02 -39.40
C LEU A 267 40.47 16.65 -38.03
N THR A 268 39.83 15.49 -37.90
CA THR A 268 39.27 15.00 -36.64
C THR A 268 40.20 13.94 -36.06
N ASP A 269 40.68 14.12 -34.83
CA ASP A 269 41.64 13.20 -34.21
C ASP A 269 41.11 11.76 -34.06
N ALA A 270 42.02 10.80 -34.21
CA ALA A 270 41.72 9.38 -34.04
C ALA A 270 41.46 9.00 -32.58
N VAL A 271 42.09 9.70 -31.64
CA VAL A 271 41.97 9.50 -30.18
C VAL A 271 41.50 10.80 -29.52
N ALA A 272 40.68 10.71 -28.48
CA ALA A 272 40.22 11.89 -27.74
C ALA A 272 41.25 12.31 -26.67
N GLY A 273 41.58 13.61 -26.60
CA GLY A 273 42.60 14.19 -25.71
C GLY A 273 43.32 15.39 -26.35
N THR A 274 44.12 16.14 -25.57
CA THR A 274 44.94 17.24 -26.10
C THR A 274 46.17 16.68 -26.80
N GLN A 275 46.23 16.84 -28.12
CA GLN A 275 47.36 16.37 -28.92
C GLN A 275 48.03 17.58 -29.59
N SER A 276 49.37 17.60 -29.62
CA SER A 276 50.14 18.65 -30.31
C SER A 276 50.73 18.08 -31.60
N TYR A 277 50.25 18.55 -32.75
CA TYR A 277 50.77 18.14 -34.06
C TYR A 277 51.44 19.32 -34.76
N THR A 278 52.51 19.03 -35.52
CA THR A 278 53.32 20.05 -36.19
C THR A 278 52.93 20.15 -37.66
N VAL A 279 52.58 21.34 -38.13
CA VAL A 279 52.50 21.67 -39.56
C VAL A 279 53.72 22.51 -39.93
N SER A 280 54.39 22.17 -41.02
CA SER A 280 55.50 22.95 -41.57
C SER A 280 55.36 23.00 -43.09
N SER A 281 55.40 24.21 -43.67
CA SER A 281 55.44 24.33 -45.13
C SER A 281 56.86 24.04 -45.64
N ALA A 282 56.96 23.35 -46.78
CA ALA A 282 58.19 23.18 -47.52
C ALA A 282 58.07 24.01 -48.80
N THR A 283 58.76 25.15 -48.85
CA THR A 283 58.78 26.13 -49.96
C THR A 283 57.47 26.92 -50.17
N GLY A 284 57.58 28.25 -50.34
CA GLY A 284 56.49 29.12 -50.83
C GLY A 284 55.43 29.63 -49.82
N SER A 285 55.49 29.28 -48.54
CA SER A 285 54.61 29.81 -47.47
C SER A 285 53.09 29.68 -47.76
N HIS A 286 52.67 28.55 -48.31
CA HIS A 286 51.29 28.30 -48.76
C HIS A 286 50.30 27.90 -47.64
N VAL A 287 50.76 27.81 -46.39
CA VAL A 287 49.96 27.46 -45.20
C VAL A 287 50.26 28.48 -44.10
N THR A 288 49.22 29.12 -43.54
CA THR A 288 49.43 30.30 -42.67
C THR A 288 48.85 30.17 -41.26
N ALA A 289 48.00 29.17 -40.96
CA ALA A 289 47.54 28.96 -39.57
C ALA A 289 47.10 27.52 -39.31
N VAL A 290 47.52 27.00 -38.15
CA VAL A 290 46.88 25.89 -37.43
C VAL A 290 46.28 26.50 -36.18
N ALA A 291 44.95 26.62 -36.14
CA ALA A 291 44.26 26.89 -34.89
C ALA A 291 43.78 25.53 -34.36
N ALA A 292 44.44 25.03 -33.31
CA ALA A 292 43.80 24.07 -32.44
C ALA A 292 42.63 24.80 -31.78
N VAL A 293 41.40 24.47 -32.15
CA VAL A 293 40.27 24.87 -31.32
C VAL A 293 40.43 24.07 -30.04
N ALA A 294 40.72 24.76 -28.93
CA ALA A 294 40.88 24.12 -27.63
C ALA A 294 39.58 23.39 -27.28
N ALA A 295 39.55 22.08 -27.48
CA ALA A 295 38.52 21.23 -26.90
C ALA A 295 38.81 21.11 -25.40
N THR A 296 37.77 21.29 -24.60
CA THR A 296 37.76 21.00 -23.16
C THR A 296 38.40 19.63 -22.91
N ALA A 297 39.27 19.52 -21.89
CA ALA A 297 40.03 18.31 -21.57
C ALA A 297 39.18 17.02 -21.65
N ALA A 298 39.80 15.90 -22.06
CA ALA A 298 39.16 14.59 -22.11
C ALA A 298 38.36 14.33 -20.82
N VAL A 299 37.05 14.19 -20.95
CA VAL A 299 36.18 13.89 -19.81
C VAL A 299 36.01 12.37 -19.82
N ASN A 300 36.64 11.71 -18.87
CA ASN A 300 36.41 10.29 -18.62
C ASN A 300 34.90 10.06 -18.42
N GLN A 301 34.35 8.93 -18.89
CA GLN A 301 32.94 8.58 -18.61
C GLN A 301 32.74 8.58 -17.09
N ILE A 302 31.73 9.32 -16.65
CA ILE A 302 31.35 9.45 -15.26
C ILE A 302 30.06 8.68 -15.06
N ASP A 303 30.14 7.61 -14.27
CA ASP A 303 28.97 6.90 -13.80
C ASP A 303 28.60 7.41 -12.41
N ALA A 304 27.37 7.88 -12.26
CA ALA A 304 26.82 8.25 -10.97
C ALA A 304 25.93 7.11 -10.45
N VAL A 305 26.33 6.54 -9.32
CA VAL A 305 25.52 5.58 -8.54
C VAL A 305 24.93 6.34 -7.36
N THR A 306 23.62 6.54 -7.38
CA THR A 306 22.90 7.18 -6.26
C THR A 306 22.32 6.10 -5.36
N PHE A 307 22.82 6.00 -4.13
CA PHE A 307 22.26 5.13 -3.11
C PHE A 307 21.02 5.78 -2.49
N SER A 308 20.01 4.97 -2.15
CA SER A 308 18.77 5.48 -1.57
C SER A 308 19.02 6.10 -0.19
N SER A 309 18.08 6.94 0.28
CA SER A 309 18.11 7.46 1.65
C SER A 309 17.76 6.41 2.71
N ALA A 310 17.29 5.22 2.28
CA ALA A 310 17.04 4.12 3.19
C ALA A 310 18.36 3.53 3.72
N THR A 311 18.33 3.08 4.97
CA THR A 311 19.51 2.49 5.63
C THR A 311 19.50 0.98 5.37
N LEU A 312 20.61 0.44 4.85
CA LEU A 312 20.87 -1.00 4.82
C LEU A 312 20.99 -1.49 6.26
N SER A 313 20.14 -2.42 6.70
CA SER A 313 20.29 -3.03 8.03
C SER A 313 21.53 -3.94 8.07
N ALA A 314 21.92 -4.35 9.28
CA ALA A 314 23.05 -5.25 9.47
C ALA A 314 22.97 -6.52 8.60
N GLY A 315 24.10 -6.87 7.98
CA GLY A 315 24.25 -8.04 7.13
C GLY A 315 23.68 -7.89 5.71
N GLN A 316 22.98 -6.79 5.40
CA GLN A 316 22.49 -6.57 4.05
C GLN A 316 23.62 -6.15 3.11
N THR A 317 23.47 -6.46 1.82
CA THR A 317 24.53 -6.29 0.83
C THR A 317 24.11 -5.47 -0.37
N VAL A 318 25.05 -4.76 -0.99
CA VAL A 318 24.87 -4.14 -2.31
C VAL A 318 26.13 -4.40 -3.14
N SER A 319 26.00 -4.73 -4.42
CA SER A 319 27.14 -4.96 -5.31
C SER A 319 27.19 -4.00 -6.49
N ILE A 320 28.39 -3.53 -6.82
CA ILE A 320 28.70 -2.76 -8.05
C ILE A 320 29.73 -3.55 -8.83
N ASP A 321 29.38 -3.99 -10.05
CA ASP A 321 30.27 -4.74 -10.97
C ASP A 321 30.96 -5.95 -10.33
N GLY A 322 30.27 -6.61 -9.38
CA GLY A 322 30.77 -7.80 -8.70
C GLY A 322 31.62 -7.51 -7.46
N LEU A 323 31.91 -6.26 -7.13
CA LEU A 323 32.41 -5.88 -5.81
C LEU A 323 31.22 -5.81 -4.86
N VAL A 324 31.21 -6.58 -3.79
CA VAL A 324 30.05 -6.73 -2.88
C VAL A 324 30.35 -6.05 -1.56
N PHE A 325 29.56 -5.06 -1.18
CA PHE A 325 29.55 -4.45 0.14
C PHE A 325 28.54 -5.16 1.04
N THR A 326 28.91 -5.47 2.29
CA THR A 326 28.03 -6.03 3.34
C THR A 326 28.01 -5.10 4.55
N ALA A 327 26.84 -4.58 4.93
CA ALA A 327 26.69 -3.69 6.07
C ALA A 327 26.99 -4.41 7.40
N GLY A 328 27.74 -3.75 8.28
CA GLY A 328 28.06 -4.26 9.62
C GLY A 328 26.88 -4.18 10.60
N ASN A 329 27.10 -4.56 11.85
CA ASN A 329 26.05 -4.74 12.87
C ASN A 329 25.17 -3.51 13.15
N ALA A 330 25.60 -2.30 12.81
CA ALA A 330 24.83 -1.06 12.98
C ALA A 330 24.02 -0.65 11.73
N GLY A 331 24.11 -1.42 10.64
CA GLY A 331 23.63 -1.01 9.33
C GLY A 331 24.49 0.09 8.69
N ALA A 332 24.09 0.54 7.50
CA ALA A 332 24.77 1.59 6.74
C ALA A 332 23.78 2.45 5.94
N THR A 333 23.87 3.77 6.07
CA THR A 333 23.07 4.71 5.25
C THR A 333 23.62 4.81 3.83
N GLY A 334 22.80 5.26 2.85
CA GLY A 334 23.26 5.52 1.47
C GLY A 334 24.56 6.32 1.37
N THR A 335 24.71 7.36 2.21
CA THR A 335 25.95 8.15 2.31
C THR A 335 27.14 7.34 2.79
N GLN A 336 26.93 6.50 3.81
CA GLN A 336 27.99 5.67 4.38
C GLN A 336 28.45 4.57 3.42
N ILE A 337 27.53 4.04 2.62
CA ILE A 337 27.85 3.05 1.59
C ILE A 337 28.66 3.69 0.46
N ALA A 338 28.25 4.88 0.00
CA ALA A 338 29.02 5.66 -0.96
C ALA A 338 30.44 5.96 -0.44
N THR A 339 30.57 6.31 0.85
CA THR A 339 31.86 6.51 1.52
C THR A 339 32.71 5.25 1.49
N ASP A 340 32.14 4.12 1.88
CA ASP A 340 32.89 2.87 1.97
C ASP A 340 33.31 2.36 0.59
N TYR A 341 32.47 2.49 -0.45
CA TYR A 341 32.88 2.15 -1.83
C TYR A 341 34.02 3.04 -2.34
N ALA A 342 33.90 4.36 -2.17
CA ALA A 342 34.95 5.29 -2.58
C ALA A 342 36.27 5.00 -1.85
N SER A 343 36.20 4.81 -0.53
CA SER A 343 37.37 4.55 0.32
C SER A 343 37.99 3.19 0.04
N TYR A 344 37.19 2.16 -0.20
CA TYR A 344 37.69 0.82 -0.48
C TYR A 344 38.36 0.74 -1.85
N ILE A 345 37.78 1.34 -2.89
CA ILE A 345 38.39 1.37 -4.23
C ILE A 345 39.71 2.15 -4.21
N THR A 346 39.78 3.28 -3.49
CA THR A 346 40.96 4.16 -3.48
C THR A 346 42.08 3.69 -2.53
N SER A 347 41.73 3.31 -1.30
CA SER A 347 42.69 3.06 -0.21
C SER A 347 42.54 1.70 0.45
N GLY A 348 41.52 0.91 0.08
CA GLY A 348 41.29 -0.42 0.63
C GLY A 348 40.63 -0.44 2.01
N THR A 349 40.14 0.70 2.50
CA THR A 349 39.50 0.82 3.82
C THR A 349 37.97 0.83 3.73
N SER A 350 37.29 0.28 4.75
CA SER A 350 35.83 0.32 4.91
C SER A 350 35.50 0.43 6.41
N VAL A 351 34.48 1.21 6.76
CA VAL A 351 34.15 1.55 8.15
C VAL A 351 32.80 0.98 8.59
N LYS A 352 31.79 1.00 7.71
CA LYS A 352 30.41 0.59 8.00
C LYS A 352 30.08 -0.79 7.46
N GLY A 353 30.96 -1.41 6.70
CA GLY A 353 30.77 -2.75 6.20
C GLY A 353 32.06 -3.48 5.85
N THR A 354 31.91 -4.55 5.08
CA THR A 354 33.02 -5.35 4.56
C THR A 354 32.83 -5.59 3.07
N PHE A 355 33.93 -5.73 2.35
CA PHE A 355 33.93 -5.96 0.91
C PHE A 355 34.37 -7.38 0.56
N SER A 356 33.69 -7.97 -0.43
CA SER A 356 33.98 -9.30 -0.97
C SER A 356 33.65 -9.36 -2.47
N GLY A 357 33.75 -10.53 -3.09
CA GLY A 357 33.51 -10.69 -4.54
C GLY A 357 34.80 -10.46 -5.33
N ILE A 358 34.75 -9.57 -6.33
CA ILE A 358 35.94 -9.27 -7.15
C ILE A 358 37.02 -8.54 -6.34
N THR A 359 38.25 -8.62 -6.84
CA THR A 359 39.38 -7.96 -6.18
C THR A 359 39.34 -6.45 -6.38
N ARG A 360 39.91 -5.70 -5.42
CA ARG A 360 40.08 -4.24 -5.55
C ARG A 360 40.87 -3.86 -6.81
N ALA A 361 41.89 -4.64 -7.17
CA ALA A 361 42.68 -4.41 -8.37
C ALA A 361 41.83 -4.54 -9.65
N SER A 362 40.89 -5.50 -9.67
CA SER A 362 39.93 -5.62 -10.77
C SER A 362 39.03 -4.39 -10.87
N MET A 363 38.54 -3.84 -9.74
CA MET A 363 37.75 -2.60 -9.75
C MET A 363 38.55 -1.39 -10.23
N GLN A 364 39.81 -1.26 -9.82
CA GLN A 364 40.70 -0.16 -10.25
C GLN A 364 41.06 -0.24 -11.73
N ALA A 365 41.02 -1.43 -12.33
CA ALA A 365 41.21 -1.59 -13.78
C ALA A 365 40.01 -1.04 -14.58
N LEU A 366 38.81 -1.06 -14.01
CA LEU A 366 37.60 -0.52 -14.63
C LEU A 366 37.44 0.99 -14.36
N TYR A 367 37.81 1.43 -13.16
CA TYR A 367 37.58 2.79 -12.66
C TYR A 367 38.87 3.45 -12.18
N ALA A 368 39.27 4.54 -12.83
CA ALA A 368 40.46 5.32 -12.48
C ALA A 368 40.28 6.09 -11.17
N THR A 369 39.06 6.59 -10.90
CA THR A 369 38.74 7.26 -9.63
C THR A 369 37.36 6.86 -9.13
N ALA A 370 37.19 6.92 -7.81
CA ALA A 370 35.93 6.75 -7.11
C ALA A 370 35.82 7.85 -6.06
N THR A 371 34.86 8.75 -6.22
CA THR A 371 34.63 9.89 -5.31
C THR A 371 33.18 9.89 -4.83
N GLN A 372 32.91 10.46 -3.66
CA GLN A 372 31.53 10.58 -3.17
C GLN A 372 31.09 12.04 -3.01
N ALA A 373 29.79 12.27 -3.10
CA ALA A 373 29.11 13.46 -2.59
C ALA A 373 27.76 13.04 -1.98
N GLY A 374 27.65 13.11 -0.65
CA GLY A 374 26.46 12.59 0.04
C GLY A 374 26.25 11.10 -0.26
N ALA A 375 25.04 10.73 -0.70
CA ALA A 375 24.68 9.36 -1.11
C ALA A 375 25.00 9.03 -2.57
N VAL A 376 25.70 9.91 -3.29
CA VAL A 376 26.13 9.67 -4.67
C VAL A 376 27.59 9.21 -4.68
N LEU A 377 27.84 8.04 -5.25
CA LEU A 377 29.16 7.55 -5.62
C LEU A 377 29.37 7.84 -7.11
N THR A 378 30.45 8.55 -7.40
CA THR A 378 30.87 8.92 -8.74
C THR A 378 32.07 8.06 -9.10
N LEU A 379 31.89 7.22 -10.12
CA LEU A 379 32.92 6.36 -10.66
C LEU A 379 33.37 6.92 -12.00
N THR A 380 34.68 7.12 -12.15
CA THR A 380 35.25 7.64 -13.38
C THR A 380 35.99 6.53 -14.08
N LYS A 381 35.54 6.15 -15.28
CA LYS A 381 36.15 5.06 -16.05
C LYS A 381 37.61 5.39 -16.41
N ALA A 382 38.43 4.34 -16.51
CA ALA A 382 39.83 4.48 -16.91
C ALA A 382 39.96 4.93 -18.39
N ALA A 383 40.86 5.87 -18.65
CA ALA A 383 41.06 6.50 -19.97
C ALA A 383 41.47 5.55 -21.11
N SER A 384 41.88 4.32 -20.79
CA SER A 384 42.32 3.30 -21.76
C SER A 384 41.17 2.48 -22.36
N LEU A 385 39.91 2.72 -21.99
CA LEU A 385 38.76 1.98 -22.49
C LEU A 385 38.16 2.68 -23.71
N THR A 386 38.18 2.03 -24.87
CA THR A 386 37.60 2.54 -26.12
C THR A 386 36.10 2.22 -26.22
N GLY A 387 35.25 3.22 -26.52
CA GLY A 387 33.81 3.05 -26.78
C GLY A 387 32.87 3.43 -25.62
N VAL A 388 31.56 3.52 -25.90
CA VAL A 388 30.53 3.65 -24.85
C VAL A 388 30.44 2.32 -24.11
N GLN A 389 30.91 2.27 -22.87
CA GLN A 389 30.78 1.09 -22.03
C GLN A 389 29.38 1.08 -21.38
N PRO A 390 28.77 -0.09 -21.19
CA PRO A 390 27.51 -0.18 -20.47
C PRO A 390 27.70 0.30 -19.02
N ALA A 391 26.68 0.97 -18.49
CA ALA A 391 26.65 1.42 -17.10
C ALA A 391 26.95 0.27 -16.11
N PRO A 392 27.52 0.57 -14.92
CA PRO A 392 27.82 -0.42 -13.90
C PRO A 392 26.61 -1.30 -13.61
N VAL A 393 26.81 -2.62 -13.59
CA VAL A 393 25.77 -3.59 -13.23
C VAL A 393 25.68 -3.62 -11.72
N ILE A 394 24.57 -3.10 -11.19
CA ILE A 394 24.27 -3.12 -9.76
C ILE A 394 23.41 -4.35 -9.48
N ILE A 395 23.92 -5.25 -8.65
CA ILE A 395 23.18 -6.43 -8.16
C ILE A 395 22.87 -6.18 -6.68
N ASP A 396 21.59 -5.93 -6.39
CA ASP A 396 21.08 -5.75 -5.03
C ASP A 396 20.24 -6.96 -4.57
N ALA A 397 20.22 -7.15 -3.25
CA ALA A 397 19.89 -8.32 -2.44
C ALA A 397 18.43 -8.82 -2.50
N GLY A 398 17.91 -9.12 -3.69
CA GLY A 398 16.56 -9.71 -3.86
C GLY A 398 16.31 -10.92 -2.96
N ALA A 399 17.33 -11.75 -2.70
CA ALA A 399 17.26 -12.88 -1.77
C ALA A 399 17.10 -12.48 -0.28
N THR A 400 17.77 -11.40 0.14
CA THR A 400 17.70 -10.91 1.53
C THR A 400 16.43 -10.11 1.77
N ASN A 401 16.01 -9.29 0.81
CA ASN A 401 14.73 -8.57 0.84
C ASN A 401 13.56 -9.55 0.87
N ALA A 402 13.62 -10.59 0.04
CA ALA A 402 12.67 -11.70 0.10
C ALA A 402 12.64 -12.41 1.46
N ALA A 403 13.80 -12.72 2.06
CA ALA A 403 13.87 -13.34 3.39
C ALA A 403 13.29 -12.44 4.50
N ALA A 404 13.57 -11.13 4.45
CA ALA A 404 13.00 -10.15 5.37
C ALA A 404 11.49 -9.99 5.17
N ALA A 405 11.01 -10.02 3.92
CA ALA A 405 9.59 -10.00 3.59
C ALA A 405 8.88 -11.25 4.12
N VAL A 406 9.49 -12.44 4.03
CA VAL A 406 8.95 -13.69 4.62
C VAL A 406 8.82 -13.58 6.14
N ALA A 407 9.84 -13.04 6.82
CA ALA A 407 9.80 -12.83 8.27
C ALA A 407 8.71 -11.82 8.69
N SER A 408 8.58 -10.71 7.95
CA SER A 408 7.52 -9.73 8.16
C SER A 408 6.14 -10.33 7.92
N LEU A 409 5.92 -11.01 6.79
CA LEU A 409 4.66 -11.69 6.46
C LEU A 409 4.27 -12.73 7.52
N THR A 410 5.24 -13.42 8.12
CA THR A 410 4.99 -14.36 9.23
C THR A 410 4.44 -13.63 10.46
N THR A 411 5.02 -12.48 10.81
CA THR A 411 4.52 -11.62 11.90
C THR A 411 3.11 -11.09 11.61
N GLN A 412 2.85 -10.69 10.36
CA GLN A 412 1.54 -10.21 9.95
C GLN A 412 0.48 -11.32 9.93
N LEU A 413 0.84 -12.53 9.52
CA LEU A 413 -0.03 -13.71 9.65
C LEU A 413 -0.37 -14.01 11.11
N GLN A 414 0.58 -13.86 12.04
CA GLN A 414 0.32 -14.01 13.47
C GLN A 414 -0.65 -12.95 14.00
N THR A 415 -0.56 -11.72 13.50
CA THR A 415 -1.50 -10.63 13.82
C THR A 415 -2.91 -10.95 13.32
N VAL A 416 -3.05 -11.46 12.09
CA VAL A 416 -4.33 -11.92 11.54
C VAL A 416 -4.91 -13.08 12.35
N SER A 417 -4.10 -14.07 12.72
CA SER A 417 -4.52 -15.21 13.53
C SER A 417 -4.98 -14.79 14.94
N THR A 418 -4.27 -13.85 15.56
CA THR A 418 -4.66 -13.27 16.86
C THR A 418 -5.99 -12.53 16.71
N GLY A 419 -6.13 -11.70 15.68
CA GLY A 419 -7.37 -10.98 15.38
C GLY A 419 -8.57 -11.91 15.16
N GLN A 420 -8.40 -13.01 14.42
CA GLN A 420 -9.43 -14.03 14.24
C GLN A 420 -9.85 -14.64 15.59
N SER A 421 -8.89 -14.96 16.44
CA SER A 421 -9.15 -15.54 17.77
C SER A 421 -9.90 -14.56 18.68
N THR A 422 -9.49 -13.29 18.69
CA THR A 422 -10.17 -12.23 19.46
C THR A 422 -11.61 -12.03 18.98
N LEU A 423 -11.84 -11.93 17.67
CA LEU A 423 -13.18 -11.76 17.12
C LEU A 423 -14.07 -12.99 17.36
N ALA A 424 -13.51 -14.20 17.31
CA ALA A 424 -14.23 -15.42 17.65
C ALA A 424 -14.66 -15.41 19.13
N ALA A 425 -13.76 -15.04 20.05
CA ALA A 425 -14.10 -14.90 21.46
C ALA A 425 -15.20 -13.86 21.70
N SER A 426 -15.13 -12.69 21.04
CA SER A 426 -16.19 -11.67 21.10
C SER A 426 -17.52 -12.18 20.56
N ALA A 427 -17.53 -12.93 19.45
CA ALA A 427 -18.76 -13.52 18.90
C ALA A 427 -19.39 -14.51 19.89
N THR A 428 -18.60 -15.38 20.51
CA THR A 428 -19.08 -16.31 21.55
C THR A 428 -19.62 -15.57 22.77
N GLY A 429 -18.94 -14.52 23.24
CA GLY A 429 -19.42 -13.69 24.34
C GLY A 429 -20.76 -13.02 24.04
N LEU A 430 -20.93 -12.47 22.83
CA LEU A 430 -22.19 -11.90 22.38
C LEU A 430 -23.30 -12.94 22.26
N THR A 431 -23.01 -14.17 21.81
CA THR A 431 -23.99 -15.27 21.79
C THR A 431 -24.45 -15.65 23.20
N ALA A 432 -23.54 -15.68 24.18
CA ALA A 432 -23.89 -15.92 25.57
C ALA A 432 -24.78 -14.80 26.13
N GLN A 433 -24.44 -13.55 25.83
CA GLN A 433 -25.24 -12.39 26.23
C GLN A 433 -26.63 -12.36 25.58
N ALA A 434 -26.73 -12.71 24.29
CA ALA A 434 -28.02 -12.84 23.62
C ALA A 434 -28.89 -13.93 24.28
N SER A 435 -28.28 -15.06 24.66
CA SER A 435 -28.97 -16.13 25.36
C SER A 435 -29.50 -15.68 26.73
N ALA A 436 -28.68 -14.93 27.49
CA ALA A 436 -29.07 -14.36 28.78
C ALA A 436 -30.22 -13.33 28.63
N ASN A 437 -30.11 -12.41 27.65
CA ASN A 437 -31.14 -11.40 27.38
C ASN A 437 -32.46 -12.04 26.96
N ASN A 438 -32.41 -13.08 26.12
CA ASN A 438 -33.61 -13.80 25.72
C ASN A 438 -34.27 -14.50 26.91
N ALA A 439 -33.49 -15.13 27.80
CA ALA A 439 -34.03 -15.73 29.02
C ALA A 439 -34.68 -14.70 29.96
N LEU A 440 -34.05 -13.53 30.14
CA LEU A 440 -34.61 -12.43 30.93
C LEU A 440 -35.90 -11.89 30.31
N LYS A 441 -35.92 -11.66 29.00
CA LYS A 441 -37.12 -11.26 28.26
C LYS A 441 -38.25 -12.26 28.48
N THR A 442 -38.00 -13.56 28.28
CA THR A 442 -39.01 -14.61 28.49
C THR A 442 -39.52 -14.62 29.93
N GLY A 443 -38.64 -14.49 30.93
CA GLY A 443 -39.02 -14.40 32.33
C GLY A 443 -39.92 -13.19 32.64
N LEU A 444 -39.60 -12.02 32.08
CA LEU A 444 -40.42 -10.81 32.20
C LEU A 444 -41.78 -11.00 31.54
N THR A 445 -41.84 -11.52 30.32
CA THR A 445 -43.10 -11.81 29.61
C THR A 445 -43.96 -12.81 30.40
N ASN A 446 -43.38 -13.87 30.95
CA ASN A 446 -44.11 -14.82 31.78
C ASN A 446 -44.66 -14.18 33.06
N THR A 447 -43.91 -13.26 33.67
CA THR A 447 -44.37 -12.51 34.84
C THR A 447 -45.52 -11.57 34.48
N VAL A 448 -45.43 -10.84 33.36
CA VAL A 448 -46.51 -10.01 32.82
C VAL A 448 -47.76 -10.84 32.56
N ASN A 449 -47.61 -11.96 31.87
CA ASN A 449 -48.70 -12.90 31.59
C ASN A 449 -49.32 -13.44 32.88
N SER A 450 -48.54 -13.74 33.91
CA SER A 450 -49.06 -14.20 35.21
C SER A 450 -49.89 -13.13 35.94
N ILE A 451 -49.63 -11.84 35.68
CA ILE A 451 -50.38 -10.72 36.26
C ILE A 451 -51.63 -10.40 35.42
N GLN A 452 -51.52 -10.45 34.10
CA GLN A 452 -52.56 -10.03 33.16
C GLN A 452 -53.51 -11.14 32.74
N ASN A 453 -53.04 -12.38 32.60
CA ASN A 453 -53.86 -13.45 32.04
C ASN A 453 -55.00 -13.79 32.98
N ILE A 454 -56.16 -13.97 32.36
CA ILE A 454 -57.34 -14.50 33.05
C ILE A 454 -57.35 -16.01 32.94
N ASP A 455 -57.88 -16.66 33.97
CA ASP A 455 -58.39 -18.02 33.82
C ASP A 455 -59.80 -17.91 33.20
N ALA A 456 -59.86 -18.04 31.88
CA ALA A 456 -61.11 -17.92 31.13
C ALA A 456 -62.17 -18.92 31.61
N THR A 457 -61.76 -20.13 32.01
CA THR A 457 -62.68 -21.16 32.50
C THR A 457 -63.26 -20.78 33.86
N ALA A 458 -62.42 -20.36 34.81
CA ALA A 458 -62.87 -19.89 36.11
C ALA A 458 -63.75 -18.63 35.99
N MET A 459 -63.42 -17.71 35.09
CA MET A 459 -64.20 -16.50 34.88
C MET A 459 -65.55 -16.76 34.19
N GLN A 460 -65.64 -17.72 33.26
CA GLN A 460 -66.92 -18.16 32.70
C GLN A 460 -67.80 -18.81 33.78
N ALA A 461 -67.22 -19.65 34.65
CA ALA A 461 -67.95 -20.23 35.78
C ALA A 461 -68.46 -19.14 36.74
N LYS A 462 -67.63 -18.15 37.06
CA LYS A 462 -68.02 -16.99 37.86
C LYS A 462 -69.12 -16.17 37.20
N LEU A 463 -69.03 -15.92 35.89
CA LEU A 463 -70.06 -15.19 35.15
C LEU A 463 -71.41 -15.91 35.24
N GLN A 464 -71.42 -17.24 35.09
CA GLN A 464 -72.65 -18.03 35.24
C GLN A 464 -73.22 -17.92 36.65
N GLN A 465 -72.38 -18.02 37.68
CA GLN A 465 -72.80 -17.86 39.08
C GLN A 465 -73.41 -16.48 39.34
N LEU A 466 -72.79 -15.41 38.82
CA LEU A 466 -73.28 -14.05 38.98
C LEU A 466 -74.61 -13.82 38.26
N ASN A 467 -74.79 -14.35 37.05
CA ASN A 467 -76.07 -14.27 36.33
C ASN A 467 -77.19 -15.03 37.08
N ASN A 468 -76.87 -16.18 37.68
CA ASN A 468 -77.81 -16.91 38.52
C ASN A 468 -78.19 -16.10 39.76
N GLN A 469 -77.22 -15.49 40.44
CA GLN A 469 -77.46 -14.63 41.61
C GLN A 469 -78.31 -13.41 41.25
N GLN A 470 -78.04 -12.77 40.11
CA GLN A 470 -78.80 -11.62 39.64
C GLN A 470 -80.28 -11.97 39.41
N SER A 471 -80.54 -13.14 38.83
CA SER A 471 -81.90 -13.65 38.62
C SER A 471 -82.64 -13.88 39.94
N ILE A 472 -81.95 -14.40 40.96
CA ILE A 472 -82.49 -14.59 42.32
C ILE A 472 -82.78 -13.23 42.97
N ASP A 473 -81.84 -12.28 42.91
CA ASP A 473 -82.01 -10.96 43.53
C ASP A 473 -83.18 -10.19 42.89
N TYR A 474 -83.36 -10.25 41.57
CA TYR A 474 -84.54 -9.65 40.90
C TYR A 474 -85.85 -10.31 41.33
N TYR A 475 -85.87 -11.63 41.49
CA TYR A 475 -87.04 -12.35 41.98
C TYR A 475 -87.41 -11.91 43.42
N LEU A 476 -86.41 -11.77 44.30
CA LEU A 476 -86.61 -11.31 45.67
C LEU A 476 -87.09 -9.85 45.72
N VAL A 477 -86.57 -8.97 44.86
CA VAL A 477 -87.06 -7.57 44.75
C VAL A 477 -88.53 -7.55 44.32
N SER A 478 -88.90 -8.38 43.34
CA SER A 478 -90.29 -8.51 42.87
C SER A 478 -91.22 -9.02 43.99
N GLN A 479 -90.78 -10.04 44.73
CA GLN A 479 -91.53 -10.58 45.86
C GLN A 479 -91.69 -9.56 46.99
N MET A 480 -90.61 -8.84 47.35
CA MET A 480 -90.66 -7.76 48.35
C MET A 480 -91.59 -6.62 47.93
N ASN A 481 -91.58 -6.21 46.66
CA ASN A 481 -92.49 -5.17 46.16
C ASN A 481 -93.96 -5.64 46.21
N THR A 482 -94.21 -6.92 45.93
CA THR A 482 -95.54 -7.51 46.01
C THR A 482 -96.02 -7.61 47.46
N GLU A 483 -95.16 -8.00 48.41
CA GLU A 483 -95.47 -8.03 49.83
C GLU A 483 -95.65 -6.62 50.42
N ALA A 484 -94.84 -5.65 50.03
CA ALA A 484 -95.00 -4.26 50.42
C ALA A 484 -96.33 -3.66 49.90
N ALA A 485 -96.73 -3.99 48.68
CA ALA A 485 -98.02 -3.62 48.12
C ALA A 485 -99.20 -4.29 48.85
N ALA A 486 -99.04 -5.56 49.26
CA ALA A 486 -100.04 -6.27 50.05
C ALA A 486 -100.20 -5.68 51.48
N ILE A 487 -99.10 -5.24 52.10
CA ILE A 487 -99.17 -4.52 53.39
C ILE A 487 -99.87 -3.17 53.22
N LEU A 488 -99.57 -2.43 52.14
CA LEU A 488 -100.22 -1.15 51.86
C LEU A 488 -101.72 -1.29 51.60
N SER A 489 -102.18 -2.41 51.01
CA SER A 489 -103.60 -2.67 50.80
C SER A 489 -104.37 -3.01 52.08
N ILE A 490 -103.67 -3.37 53.18
CA ILE A 490 -104.30 -3.55 54.51
C ILE A 490 -104.59 -2.19 55.18
N PHE A 491 -103.88 -1.13 54.76
CA PHE A 491 -104.07 0.24 55.27
C PHE A 491 -104.97 1.12 54.38
N ARG A 492 -105.50 0.57 53.28
CA ARG A 492 -106.60 1.17 52.51
C ARG A 492 -107.90 0.50 52.92
#